data_AF-A0A9W8Q9U5-F1
#
_entry.id   AF-A0A9W8Q9U5-F1
#
_cell.length_a   1.000
_cell.length_b   1.000
_cell.length_c   1.000
_cell.angle_alpha   90.00
_cell.angle_beta   90.00
_cell.angle_gamma   90.00
#
_symmetry.space_group_name_H-M   'P 1'
#
loop_
_entity.id
_entity.type
_entity.pdbx_description
1 polymer ?
#
loop_
_entity_poly.entity_id
_entity_poly.type
_entity_poly.pdbx_seq_one_letter_code
_entity_poly.pdbx_strand_id
1 'polypeptide(L)'
;MADDAETTAKIRDGLNPYIKSREQVNYIRRILAAHLGECAQGGPLKSALALANGRDAEGTVNTDSTPANSVYREYLDVLKENIAARKNFEAARQYDIPELRTEGTAASASASLGLNERLALLKLHQKRDGLYAVQETLDTLLEQPAADAEFLDADRVLQGTPALPPVPRDVITTMAIEQSSLPLDIAGQVNQLERLVLRAKLLLRQEEQLLHEARQRVRRASQPPSQSAKLTALGATRDELINWIETELGKASPEIQRPEDDGISSERGPGKADPAAIQAQLGAIKEKYTLYVSARKVLLEMAACDSKPPQPLAANMKSTKRASLAAPSRPPMDHLVAPYLASLVDASANHKAAVAYRTQISSLLNKTAQINNRQVSKLAEESHLLSTFPPRGASGRPGTNSASQASIATQVMPWVEASDAAKMATLESVAETVENGQIALEGLMSTLEGIGKITGKDILSSEVDEDTWLGADTPRARRHTRKGSRAISQSSTDPWSKVRGNLGLLGQEGL
;
A
#
# COMPACT_ATOMS: atom_id res chain seq x y z
N MET A 1 27.94 -26.76 3.43
CA MET A 1 29.13 -26.72 2.54
C MET A 1 29.47 -28.10 2.00
N ALA A 2 29.74 -29.13 2.81
CA ALA A 2 29.94 -30.50 2.32
C ALA A 2 28.61 -31.17 1.87
N ASP A 3 27.54 -30.99 2.64
CA ASP A 3 26.22 -31.60 2.35
C ASP A 3 25.56 -31.05 1.07
N ASP A 4 25.86 -29.80 0.70
CA ASP A 4 25.34 -29.16 -0.51
C ASP A 4 25.98 -29.75 -1.79
N ALA A 5 27.25 -30.17 -1.70
CA ALA A 5 27.95 -30.83 -2.80
C ALA A 5 27.43 -32.26 -3.02
N GLU A 6 27.09 -32.97 -1.94
CA GLU A 6 26.56 -34.33 -2.01
C GLU A 6 25.11 -34.37 -2.52
N THR A 7 24.28 -33.40 -2.13
CA THR A 7 22.91 -33.28 -2.64
C THR A 7 22.88 -32.87 -4.12
N THR A 8 23.74 -31.95 -4.54
CA THR A 8 23.86 -31.56 -5.95
C THR A 8 24.42 -32.67 -6.83
N ALA A 9 25.32 -33.51 -6.30
CA ALA A 9 25.80 -34.72 -6.99
C ALA A 9 24.66 -35.75 -7.19
N LYS A 10 23.88 -36.03 -6.15
CA LYS A 10 22.71 -36.94 -6.25
C LYS A 10 21.66 -36.45 -7.24
N ILE A 11 21.41 -35.14 -7.26
CA ILE A 11 20.49 -34.53 -8.25
C ILE A 11 21.07 -34.63 -9.66
N ARG A 12 22.37 -34.35 -9.84
CA ARG A 12 23.04 -34.48 -11.14
C ARG A 12 23.00 -35.92 -11.64
N ASP A 13 23.27 -36.89 -10.78
CA ASP A 13 23.24 -38.31 -11.13
C ASP A 13 21.83 -38.80 -11.46
N GLY A 14 20.81 -38.32 -10.74
CA GLY A 14 19.41 -38.58 -11.07
C GLY A 14 18.95 -37.92 -12.38
N LEU A 15 19.50 -36.77 -12.74
CA LEU A 15 19.15 -36.04 -13.96
C LEU A 15 19.97 -36.47 -15.18
N ASN A 16 21.17 -37.03 -15.01
CA ASN A 16 22.03 -37.52 -16.09
C ASN A 16 21.32 -38.41 -17.13
N PRO A 17 20.44 -39.38 -16.76
CA PRO A 17 19.71 -40.15 -17.77
C PRO A 17 18.67 -39.35 -18.57
N TYR A 18 18.22 -38.20 -18.06
CA TYR A 18 17.23 -37.31 -18.70
C TYR A 18 17.88 -36.11 -19.41
N ILE A 19 19.14 -35.78 -19.10
CA ILE A 19 19.92 -34.74 -19.77
C ILE A 19 20.57 -35.33 -21.02
N LYS A 20 19.88 -35.20 -22.15
CA LYS A 20 20.38 -35.63 -23.47
C LYS A 20 21.06 -34.47 -24.19
N SER A 21 22.05 -34.77 -25.05
CA SER A 21 22.68 -33.74 -25.87
C SER A 21 21.66 -33.09 -26.82
N ARG A 22 21.89 -31.82 -27.20
CA ARG A 22 20.96 -31.09 -28.08
C ARG A 22 20.69 -31.83 -29.40
N GLU A 23 21.70 -32.53 -29.91
CA GLU A 23 21.61 -33.35 -31.12
C GLU A 23 20.74 -34.59 -30.91
N GLN A 24 20.92 -35.32 -29.80
CA GLN A 24 20.08 -36.45 -29.43
C GLN A 24 18.62 -36.02 -29.21
N VAL A 25 18.40 -34.88 -28.57
CA VAL A 25 17.06 -34.32 -28.38
C VAL A 25 16.42 -33.97 -29.73
N ASN A 26 17.17 -33.39 -30.66
CA ASN A 26 16.67 -33.10 -32.01
C ASN A 26 16.39 -34.38 -32.80
N TYR A 27 17.22 -35.42 -32.68
CA TYR A 27 16.99 -36.72 -33.29
C TYR A 27 15.73 -37.39 -32.74
N ILE A 28 15.55 -37.41 -31.42
CA ILE A 28 14.35 -37.92 -30.75
C ILE A 28 13.11 -37.12 -31.18
N ARG A 29 13.19 -35.79 -31.24
CA ARG A 29 12.08 -34.95 -31.71
C ARG A 29 11.71 -35.21 -33.17
N ARG A 30 12.67 -35.53 -34.05
CA ARG A 30 12.40 -35.90 -35.44
C ARG A 30 11.70 -37.26 -35.54
N ILE A 31 12.16 -38.25 -34.76
CA ILE A 31 11.51 -39.57 -34.69
C ILE A 31 10.08 -39.44 -34.15
N LEU A 32 9.90 -38.69 -33.05
CA LEU A 32 8.58 -38.45 -32.50
C LEU A 32 7.69 -37.67 -33.47
N ALA A 33 8.21 -36.67 -34.18
CA ALA A 33 7.44 -35.95 -35.19
C ALA A 33 7.00 -36.86 -36.36
N ALA A 34 7.84 -37.83 -36.75
CA ALA A 34 7.49 -38.82 -37.77
C ALA A 34 6.36 -39.75 -37.27
N HIS A 35 6.49 -40.32 -36.06
CA HIS A 35 5.44 -41.18 -35.48
C HIS A 35 4.13 -40.43 -35.19
N LEU A 36 4.21 -39.20 -34.69
CA LEU A 36 3.03 -38.35 -34.50
C LEU A 36 2.38 -37.96 -35.84
N GLY A 37 3.19 -37.81 -36.89
CA GLY A 37 2.71 -37.60 -38.26
C GLY A 37 2.00 -38.82 -38.84
N GLU A 38 2.41 -40.05 -38.47
CA GLU A 38 1.70 -41.28 -38.84
C GLU A 38 0.35 -41.42 -38.12
N CYS A 39 0.23 -40.92 -36.88
CA CYS A 39 -1.02 -40.93 -36.11
C CYS A 39 -1.99 -39.79 -36.46
N ALA A 40 -1.54 -38.75 -37.16
CA ALA A 40 -2.34 -37.60 -37.55
C ALA A 40 -2.73 -37.68 -39.04
N GLN A 41 -4.02 -37.55 -39.36
CA GLN A 41 -4.52 -37.62 -40.74
C GLN A 41 -4.10 -36.43 -41.65
N GLY A 42 -3.27 -35.50 -41.15
CA GLY A 42 -2.94 -34.21 -41.78
C GLY A 42 -1.55 -34.10 -42.43
N GLY A 43 -0.87 -35.21 -42.72
CA GLY A 43 0.45 -35.21 -43.37
C GLY A 43 1.63 -34.97 -42.41
N PRO A 44 2.88 -34.98 -42.92
CA PRO A 44 4.08 -35.01 -42.08
C PRO A 44 4.27 -33.71 -41.27
N LEU A 45 4.22 -33.84 -39.94
CA LEU A 45 4.39 -32.72 -39.01
C LEU A 45 5.83 -32.17 -39.06
N LYS A 46 5.98 -30.85 -39.28
CA LYS A 46 7.29 -30.17 -39.30
C LYS A 46 7.96 -30.09 -37.92
N SER A 47 7.21 -30.30 -36.84
CA SER A 47 7.68 -30.22 -35.45
C SER A 47 6.80 -31.08 -34.54
N ALA A 48 7.42 -31.81 -33.59
CA ALA A 48 6.71 -32.62 -32.60
C ALA A 48 5.76 -31.79 -31.70
N LEU A 49 5.96 -30.47 -31.61
CA LEU A 49 5.10 -29.55 -30.85
C LEU A 49 3.96 -28.95 -31.69
N ALA A 50 3.88 -29.25 -32.99
CA ALA A 50 2.87 -28.69 -33.88
C ALA A 50 1.44 -29.13 -33.50
N LEU A 51 1.27 -30.31 -32.90
CA LEU A 51 -0.04 -30.77 -32.42
C LEU A 51 -0.53 -30.02 -31.17
N ALA A 52 0.37 -29.46 -30.36
CA ALA A 52 0.00 -28.64 -29.19
C ALA A 52 -0.34 -27.18 -29.57
N ASN A 53 0.16 -26.73 -30.73
CA ASN A 53 -0.18 -25.47 -31.34
C ASN A 53 -1.32 -25.72 -32.32
N GLY A 54 -2.55 -25.81 -31.80
CA GLY A 54 -3.79 -26.16 -32.51
C GLY A 54 -4.23 -25.24 -33.67
N ARG A 55 -3.29 -24.58 -34.36
CA ARG A 55 -3.53 -23.78 -35.56
C ARG A 55 -3.54 -24.62 -36.84
N ASP A 56 -2.86 -25.76 -36.83
CA ASP A 56 -2.64 -26.60 -38.03
C ASP A 56 -3.21 -28.03 -37.90
N ALA A 57 -3.85 -28.38 -36.78
CA ALA A 57 -4.35 -29.72 -36.49
C ALA A 57 -5.88 -29.79 -36.59
N GLU A 58 -6.40 -29.65 -37.81
CA GLU A 58 -7.80 -29.99 -38.13
C GLU A 58 -8.01 -31.52 -38.16
N GLY A 59 -6.92 -32.29 -38.22
CA GLY A 59 -6.95 -33.75 -38.22
C GLY A 59 -7.21 -34.35 -36.84
N THR A 60 -8.28 -35.15 -36.76
CA THR A 60 -8.53 -36.11 -35.68
C THR A 60 -7.33 -37.05 -35.50
N VAL A 61 -6.73 -37.04 -34.31
CA VAL A 61 -5.66 -37.97 -33.94
C VAL A 61 -6.29 -39.36 -33.73
N ASN A 62 -5.88 -40.38 -34.47
CA ASN A 62 -6.41 -41.74 -34.30
C ASN A 62 -5.52 -42.53 -33.33
N THR A 63 -6.13 -43.13 -32.29
CA THR A 63 -5.44 -43.92 -31.25
C THR A 63 -5.42 -45.41 -31.54
N ASP A 64 -6.07 -45.84 -32.61
CA ASP A 64 -6.39 -47.25 -32.85
C ASP A 64 -5.19 -48.06 -33.39
N SER A 65 -4.08 -47.40 -33.72
CA SER A 65 -2.88 -48.03 -34.28
C SER A 65 -1.79 -48.37 -33.23
N THR A 66 -1.95 -47.96 -31.97
CA THR A 66 -0.90 -48.11 -30.93
C THR A 66 -1.21 -49.20 -29.90
N PRO A 67 -0.24 -50.06 -29.53
CA PRO A 67 -0.46 -51.17 -28.60
C PRO A 67 -0.85 -50.66 -27.21
N ALA A 68 -1.80 -51.36 -26.60
CA ALA A 68 -2.74 -50.84 -25.61
C ALA A 68 -2.19 -50.29 -24.28
N ASN A 69 -0.90 -50.47 -23.96
CA ASN A 69 -0.32 -50.14 -22.63
C ASN A 69 1.04 -49.42 -22.73
N SER A 70 1.06 -48.20 -23.25
CA SER A 70 2.27 -47.36 -23.20
C SER A 70 1.92 -45.94 -22.74
N VAL A 71 2.82 -45.30 -21.99
CA VAL A 71 2.76 -43.87 -21.61
C VAL A 71 2.52 -42.96 -22.83
N TYR A 72 2.91 -43.43 -24.01
CA TYR A 72 2.64 -42.77 -25.29
C TYR A 72 1.14 -42.69 -25.61
N ARG A 73 0.36 -43.74 -25.32
CA ARG A 73 -1.11 -43.72 -25.48
C ARG A 73 -1.76 -42.73 -24.54
N GLU A 74 -1.38 -42.74 -23.26
CA GLU A 74 -1.88 -41.77 -22.27
C GLU A 74 -1.57 -40.32 -22.69
N TYR A 75 -0.37 -40.09 -23.24
CA TYR A 75 -0.02 -38.77 -23.79
C TYR A 75 -0.91 -38.37 -24.98
N LEU A 76 -1.21 -39.30 -25.89
CA LEU A 76 -2.12 -39.03 -27.01
C LEU A 76 -3.56 -38.80 -26.55
N ASP A 77 -4.04 -39.53 -25.55
CA ASP A 77 -5.38 -39.35 -24.97
C ASP A 77 -5.49 -37.99 -24.27
N VAL A 78 -4.51 -37.61 -23.44
CA VAL A 78 -4.44 -36.28 -22.80
C VAL A 78 -4.33 -35.17 -23.84
N LEU A 79 -3.59 -35.39 -24.94
CA LEU A 79 -3.48 -34.41 -26.03
C LEU A 79 -4.84 -34.20 -26.72
N LYS A 80 -5.61 -35.27 -26.96
CA LYS A 80 -6.97 -35.19 -27.50
C LYS A 80 -7.90 -34.41 -26.58
N GLU A 81 -7.88 -34.72 -25.29
CA GLU A 81 -8.68 -34.00 -24.29
C GLU A 81 -8.29 -32.52 -24.23
N ASN A 82 -7.00 -32.19 -24.33
CA ASN A 82 -6.55 -30.80 -24.35
C ASN A 82 -7.04 -30.05 -25.60
N ILE A 83 -6.97 -30.69 -26.77
CA ILE A 83 -7.48 -30.12 -28.03
C ILE A 83 -9.00 -29.93 -27.93
N ALA A 84 -9.74 -30.90 -27.39
CA ALA A 84 -11.18 -30.80 -27.17
C ALA A 84 -11.54 -29.67 -26.18
N ALA A 85 -10.84 -29.57 -25.06
CA ALA A 85 -11.03 -28.52 -24.07
C ALA A 85 -10.77 -27.12 -24.66
N ARG A 86 -9.75 -26.98 -25.53
CA ARG A 86 -9.46 -25.73 -26.24
C ARG A 86 -10.54 -25.38 -27.26
N LYS A 87 -11.02 -26.35 -28.04
CA LYS A 87 -12.17 -26.15 -28.95
C LYS A 87 -13.40 -25.71 -28.18
N ASN A 88 -13.70 -26.34 -27.04
CA ASN A 88 -14.81 -25.96 -26.17
C ASN A 88 -14.63 -24.54 -25.59
N PHE A 89 -13.40 -24.17 -25.22
CA PHE A 89 -13.07 -22.82 -24.76
C PHE A 89 -13.22 -21.77 -25.86
N GLU A 90 -12.78 -22.07 -27.08
CA GLU A 90 -12.95 -21.19 -28.24
C GLU A 90 -14.42 -21.06 -28.64
N ALA A 91 -15.20 -22.15 -28.59
CA ALA A 91 -16.64 -22.11 -28.80
C ALA A 91 -17.34 -21.26 -27.73
N ALA A 92 -17.03 -21.46 -26.45
CA ALA A 92 -17.57 -20.64 -25.35
C ALA A 92 -17.22 -19.16 -25.50
N ARG A 93 -16.00 -18.86 -25.95
CA ARG A 93 -15.57 -17.49 -26.27
C ARG A 93 -16.34 -16.88 -27.44
N GLN A 94 -16.79 -17.68 -28.40
CA GLN A 94 -17.62 -17.23 -29.51
C GLN A 94 -19.09 -17.02 -29.10
N TYR A 95 -19.64 -17.85 -28.20
CA TYR A 95 -20.98 -17.63 -27.62
C TYR A 95 -21.07 -16.34 -26.79
N ASP A 96 -19.96 -15.90 -26.17
CA ASP A 96 -19.87 -14.64 -25.42
C ASP A 96 -19.72 -13.39 -26.31
N ILE A 97 -19.62 -13.55 -27.64
CA ILE A 97 -19.65 -12.45 -28.61
C ILE A 97 -21.01 -12.51 -29.31
N PRO A 98 -22.04 -11.79 -28.84
CA PRO A 98 -23.27 -11.68 -29.62
C PRO A 98 -22.91 -11.03 -30.95
N GLU A 99 -23.33 -11.66 -32.05
CA GLU A 99 -23.21 -11.14 -33.41
C GLU A 99 -23.74 -9.70 -33.49
N LEU A 100 -22.85 -8.72 -33.31
CA LEU A 100 -23.15 -7.35 -33.62
C LEU A 100 -23.07 -7.23 -35.14
N ARG A 101 -24.25 -7.35 -35.77
CA ARG A 101 -24.46 -7.08 -37.17
C ARG A 101 -23.75 -5.80 -37.56
N THR A 102 -22.97 -5.94 -38.62
CA THR A 102 -22.35 -4.87 -39.41
C THR A 102 -23.37 -3.80 -39.77
N GLU A 103 -23.38 -2.67 -39.07
CA GLU A 103 -23.69 -1.36 -39.67
C GLU A 103 -22.83 -0.28 -38.99
N GLY A 104 -22.30 0.62 -39.82
CA GLY A 104 -21.16 1.47 -39.52
C GLY A 104 -21.42 2.63 -38.56
N THR A 105 -20.30 3.17 -38.08
CA THR A 105 -20.12 4.55 -37.57
C THR A 105 -20.87 4.93 -36.28
N ALA A 106 -20.54 4.29 -35.15
CA ALA A 106 -20.71 4.87 -33.79
C ALA A 106 -19.88 4.17 -32.68
N ALA A 107 -18.71 3.60 -33.02
CA ALA A 107 -18.06 2.56 -32.20
C ALA A 107 -17.48 2.98 -30.83
N SER A 108 -17.36 4.27 -30.51
CA SER A 108 -16.72 4.68 -29.25
C SER A 108 -17.68 4.80 -28.07
N ALA A 109 -18.96 5.12 -28.29
CA ALA A 109 -19.93 5.33 -27.20
C ALA A 109 -20.61 4.02 -26.76
N SER A 110 -20.85 3.10 -27.70
CA SER A 110 -21.45 1.78 -27.42
C SER A 110 -20.49 0.83 -26.72
N ALA A 111 -19.18 0.92 -26.99
CA ALA A 111 -18.16 0.12 -26.31
C ALA A 111 -18.06 0.49 -24.81
N SER A 112 -18.16 1.79 -24.48
CA SER A 112 -18.21 2.24 -23.08
C SER A 112 -19.51 1.84 -22.39
N LEU A 113 -20.64 1.84 -23.11
CA LEU A 113 -21.94 1.40 -22.57
C LEU A 113 -21.92 -0.10 -22.24
N GLY A 114 -21.44 -0.95 -23.15
CA GLY A 114 -21.32 -2.39 -22.93
C GLY A 114 -20.32 -2.76 -21.82
N LEU A 115 -19.23 -1.98 -21.67
CA LEU A 115 -18.30 -2.16 -20.54
C LEU A 115 -18.96 -1.78 -19.21
N ASN A 116 -19.72 -0.69 -19.17
CA ASN A 116 -20.46 -0.27 -17.98
C ASN A 116 -21.54 -1.27 -17.58
N GLU A 117 -22.26 -1.85 -18.57
CA GLU A 117 -23.23 -2.93 -18.34
C GLU A 117 -22.55 -4.18 -17.79
N ARG A 118 -21.39 -4.57 -18.35
CA ARG A 118 -20.60 -5.70 -17.83
C ARG A 118 -20.10 -5.45 -16.42
N LEU A 119 -19.66 -4.23 -16.10
CA LEU A 119 -19.27 -3.85 -14.74
C LEU A 119 -20.47 -3.87 -13.78
N ALA A 120 -21.65 -3.46 -14.25
CA ALA A 120 -22.87 -3.52 -13.45
C ALA A 120 -23.27 -4.98 -13.15
N LEU A 121 -23.17 -5.88 -14.14
CA LEU A 121 -23.41 -7.31 -13.96
C LEU A 121 -22.40 -7.95 -13.01
N LEU A 122 -21.11 -7.62 -13.12
CA LEU A 122 -20.10 -8.11 -12.19
C LEU A 122 -20.34 -7.63 -10.76
N LYS A 123 -20.74 -6.36 -10.58
CA LYS A 123 -21.14 -5.84 -9.27
C LYS A 123 -22.39 -6.54 -8.73
N LEU A 124 -23.33 -6.90 -9.60
CA LEU A 124 -24.54 -7.64 -9.22
C LEU A 124 -24.20 -9.07 -8.78
N HIS A 125 -23.30 -9.74 -9.50
CA HIS A 125 -22.80 -11.07 -9.14
C HIS A 125 -22.08 -11.05 -7.80
N GLN A 126 -21.19 -10.07 -7.59
CA GLN A 126 -20.50 -9.90 -6.32
C GLN A 126 -21.47 -9.68 -5.15
N LYS A 127 -22.55 -8.92 -5.35
CA LYS A 127 -23.60 -8.74 -4.34
C LYS A 127 -24.35 -10.02 -4.07
N ARG A 128 -24.71 -10.77 -5.12
CA ARG A 128 -25.40 -12.06 -5.02
C ARG A 128 -24.54 -13.07 -4.25
N ASP A 129 -23.26 -13.18 -4.58
CA ASP A 129 -22.33 -14.09 -3.92
C ASP A 129 -22.12 -13.69 -2.45
N GLY A 130 -22.08 -12.38 -2.15
CA GLY A 130 -22.08 -11.88 -0.78
C GLY A 130 -23.35 -12.23 0.00
N LEU A 131 -24.52 -12.17 -0.63
CA LEU A 131 -25.78 -12.58 -0.02
C LEU A 131 -25.86 -14.08 0.21
N TYR A 132 -25.36 -14.90 -0.73
CA TYR A 132 -25.25 -16.34 -0.54
C TYR A 132 -24.32 -16.69 0.63
N ALA A 133 -23.18 -16.01 0.76
CA ALA A 133 -22.29 -16.22 1.91
C ALA A 133 -22.97 -15.84 3.23
N VAL A 134 -23.73 -14.74 3.27
CA VAL A 134 -24.49 -14.37 4.47
C VAL A 134 -25.57 -15.40 4.77
N GLN A 135 -26.28 -15.88 3.77
CA GLN A 135 -27.30 -16.92 3.93
C GLN A 135 -26.67 -18.22 4.43
N GLU A 136 -25.56 -18.67 3.86
CA GLU A 136 -24.82 -19.85 4.32
C GLU A 136 -24.35 -19.68 5.77
N THR A 137 -23.86 -18.49 6.15
CA THR A 137 -23.51 -18.22 7.56
C THR A 137 -24.73 -18.22 8.48
N LEU A 138 -25.90 -17.78 8.01
CA LEU A 138 -27.14 -17.83 8.78
C LEU A 138 -27.64 -19.27 8.91
N ASP A 139 -27.64 -20.04 7.84
CA ASP A 139 -28.04 -21.44 7.82
C ASP A 139 -27.14 -22.27 8.74
N THR A 140 -25.81 -22.08 8.66
CA THR A 140 -24.86 -22.73 9.58
C THR A 140 -25.02 -22.29 11.03
N LEU A 141 -25.43 -21.05 11.30
CA LEU A 141 -25.76 -20.58 12.64
C LEU A 141 -27.07 -21.18 13.15
N LEU A 142 -28.08 -21.37 12.29
CA LEU A 142 -29.34 -22.03 12.61
C LEU A 142 -29.16 -23.54 12.86
N GLU A 143 -28.18 -24.17 12.20
CA GLU A 143 -27.79 -25.56 12.46
C GLU A 143 -26.97 -25.74 13.75
N GLN A 144 -26.46 -24.66 14.37
CA GLN A 144 -25.80 -24.78 15.67
C GLN A 144 -26.84 -25.12 16.75
N PRO A 145 -26.53 -26.07 17.67
CA PRO A 145 -27.45 -26.43 18.75
C PRO A 145 -27.79 -25.25 19.67
N ALA A 146 -26.97 -24.18 19.67
CA ALA A 146 -27.23 -22.96 20.41
C ALA A 146 -28.34 -22.06 19.83
N ALA A 147 -28.80 -22.32 18.60
CA ALA A 147 -29.91 -21.62 17.97
C ALA A 147 -31.28 -22.22 18.34
N ASP A 148 -31.31 -23.45 18.86
CA ASP A 148 -32.53 -24.03 19.43
C ASP A 148 -32.88 -23.31 20.74
N ALA A 149 -34.12 -22.81 20.83
CA ALA A 149 -34.62 -22.10 22.01
C ALA A 149 -34.54 -22.93 23.31
N GLU A 150 -34.43 -24.26 23.19
CA GLU A 150 -34.30 -25.19 24.30
C GLU A 150 -32.86 -25.36 24.82
N PHE A 151 -31.83 -24.95 24.06
CA PHE A 151 -30.43 -25.15 24.45
C PHE A 151 -29.96 -24.19 25.54
N LEU A 152 -30.56 -23.00 25.61
CA LEU A 152 -30.33 -22.01 26.66
C LEU A 152 -31.44 -22.01 27.72
N ASP A 153 -32.28 -23.05 27.76
CA ASP A 153 -33.31 -23.17 28.79
C ASP A 153 -32.63 -23.39 30.16
N ALA A 154 -32.65 -22.33 30.97
CA ALA A 154 -31.99 -22.28 32.27
C ALA A 154 -32.48 -23.41 33.19
N ASP A 155 -33.74 -23.82 33.07
CA ASP A 155 -34.32 -24.87 33.90
C ASP A 155 -33.80 -26.27 33.53
N ARG A 156 -33.42 -26.51 32.26
CA ARG A 156 -32.79 -27.76 31.82
C ARG A 156 -31.30 -27.81 32.09
N VAL A 157 -30.59 -26.68 31.96
CA VAL A 157 -29.15 -26.59 32.25
C VAL A 157 -28.87 -26.65 33.75
N LEU A 158 -29.79 -26.15 34.58
CA LEU A 158 -29.67 -26.14 36.05
C LEU A 158 -30.28 -27.38 36.72
N GLN A 159 -30.99 -28.23 35.97
CA GLN A 159 -31.48 -29.53 36.45
C GLN A 159 -30.30 -30.42 36.88
N GLY A 160 -30.07 -30.49 38.19
CA GLY A 160 -28.98 -31.27 38.81
C GLY A 160 -27.93 -30.44 39.55
N THR A 161 -28.03 -29.10 39.53
CA THR A 161 -27.17 -28.23 40.35
C THR A 161 -27.84 -27.90 41.70
N PRO A 162 -27.09 -27.86 42.83
CA PRO A 162 -27.65 -27.46 44.11
C PRO A 162 -28.07 -25.98 44.07
N ALA A 163 -29.22 -25.67 44.68
CA ALA A 163 -29.81 -24.32 44.65
C ALA A 163 -28.80 -23.26 45.12
N LEU A 164 -28.55 -22.25 44.26
CA LEU A 164 -27.64 -21.15 44.57
C LEU A 164 -28.20 -20.29 45.72
N PRO A 165 -27.33 -19.71 46.57
CA PRO A 165 -27.75 -18.81 47.62
C PRO A 165 -28.41 -17.55 47.03
N PRO A 166 -29.46 -17.00 47.66
CA PRO A 166 -30.18 -15.84 47.15
C PRO A 166 -29.25 -14.63 47.05
N VAL A 167 -29.16 -14.06 45.85
CA VAL A 167 -28.34 -12.87 45.58
C VAL A 167 -28.91 -11.66 46.33
N PRO A 168 -28.06 -10.77 46.89
CA PRO A 168 -28.51 -9.56 47.59
C PRO A 168 -29.39 -8.68 46.70
N ARG A 169 -30.48 -8.18 47.28
CA ARG A 169 -31.50 -7.37 46.60
C ARG A 169 -30.94 -6.10 45.94
N ASP A 170 -29.82 -5.59 46.44
CA ASP A 170 -29.14 -4.40 45.95
C ASP A 170 -28.50 -4.59 44.56
N VAL A 171 -28.15 -5.82 44.18
CA VAL A 171 -27.62 -6.12 42.84
C VAL A 171 -28.77 -6.27 41.84
N ILE A 172 -29.89 -6.86 42.28
CA ILE A 172 -31.09 -7.07 41.46
C ILE A 172 -31.71 -5.73 41.06
N THR A 173 -31.74 -4.73 41.95
CA THR A 173 -32.27 -3.40 41.60
C THR A 173 -31.41 -2.70 40.56
N THR A 174 -30.08 -2.85 40.58
CA THR A 174 -29.20 -2.23 39.56
C THR A 174 -29.35 -2.87 38.18
N MET A 175 -29.54 -4.18 38.10
CA MET A 175 -29.71 -4.89 36.80
C MET A 175 -31.15 -4.88 36.30
N ALA A 176 -32.15 -4.88 37.20
CA ALA A 176 -33.56 -4.79 36.83
C ALA A 176 -33.94 -3.41 36.26
N ILE A 177 -33.21 -2.35 36.60
CA ILE A 177 -33.38 -1.01 35.99
C ILE A 177 -32.89 -1.01 34.53
N GLU A 178 -31.95 -1.89 34.16
CA GLU A 178 -31.48 -2.02 32.77
C GLU A 178 -32.32 -3.00 31.94
N GLN A 179 -33.03 -3.93 32.58
CA GLN A 179 -33.80 -5.00 31.92
C GLN A 179 -35.33 -4.81 31.93
N SER A 180 -35.86 -3.75 32.54
CA SER A 180 -37.31 -3.48 32.48
C SER A 180 -37.70 -2.96 31.10
N SER A 181 -37.98 -3.91 30.21
CA SER A 181 -38.58 -3.77 28.90
C SER A 181 -39.93 -3.04 28.97
N LEU A 182 -39.94 -1.80 28.48
CA LEU A 182 -41.12 -1.15 27.90
C LEU A 182 -40.87 -1.01 26.39
N PRO A 183 -41.93 -0.95 25.55
CA PRO A 183 -41.78 -0.99 24.10
C PRO A 183 -40.83 0.12 23.64
N LEU A 184 -39.87 -0.26 22.78
CA LEU A 184 -38.76 0.55 22.28
C LEU A 184 -39.17 2.02 22.07
N ASP A 185 -38.88 2.85 23.08
CA ASP A 185 -38.83 4.29 22.90
C ASP A 185 -37.52 4.61 22.19
N ILE A 186 -37.59 4.61 20.86
CA ILE A 186 -36.45 4.90 19.96
C ILE A 186 -35.84 6.25 20.34
N ALA A 187 -36.64 7.23 20.75
CA ALA A 187 -36.15 8.53 21.20
C ALA A 187 -35.34 8.41 22.50
N GLY A 188 -35.77 7.57 23.44
CA GLY A 188 -35.02 7.25 24.66
C GLY A 188 -33.66 6.59 24.38
N GLN A 189 -33.62 5.64 23.44
CA GLN A 189 -32.36 4.98 23.03
C GLN A 189 -31.42 5.94 22.30
N VAL A 190 -31.94 6.81 21.43
CA VAL A 190 -31.14 7.85 20.76
C VAL A 190 -30.55 8.81 21.80
N ASN A 191 -31.34 9.27 22.77
CA ASN A 191 -30.84 10.13 23.85
C ASN A 191 -29.76 9.43 24.70
N GLN A 192 -29.89 8.12 24.94
CA GLN A 192 -28.88 7.35 25.66
C GLN A 192 -27.60 7.19 24.83
N LEU A 193 -27.72 6.93 23.53
CA LEU A 193 -26.59 6.88 22.61
C LEU A 193 -25.90 8.24 22.50
N GLU A 194 -26.65 9.34 22.41
CA GLU A 194 -26.09 10.69 22.41
C GLU A 194 -25.30 10.98 23.69
N ARG A 195 -25.84 10.60 24.86
CA ARG A 195 -25.11 10.71 26.14
C ARG A 195 -23.85 9.87 26.16
N LEU A 196 -23.90 8.64 25.66
CA LEU A 196 -22.73 7.76 25.58
C LEU A 196 -21.68 8.30 24.60
N VAL A 197 -22.10 8.83 23.44
CA VAL A 197 -21.22 9.47 22.45
C VAL A 197 -20.57 10.72 23.04
N LEU A 198 -21.32 11.56 23.76
CA LEU A 198 -20.76 12.73 24.43
C LEU A 198 -19.75 12.33 25.50
N ARG A 199 -20.06 11.30 26.31
CA ARG A 199 -19.12 10.77 27.32
C ARG A 199 -17.85 10.21 26.67
N ALA A 200 -18.00 9.45 25.59
CA ALA A 200 -16.88 8.89 24.84
C ALA A 200 -16.02 10.00 24.21
N LYS A 201 -16.63 11.06 23.66
CA LYS A 201 -15.89 12.22 23.13
C LYS A 201 -15.12 12.98 24.21
N LEU A 202 -15.67 13.11 25.41
CA LEU A 202 -14.97 13.72 26.54
C LEU A 202 -13.78 12.88 27.00
N LEU A 203 -13.96 11.56 27.11
CA LEU A 203 -12.87 10.64 27.45
C LEU A 203 -11.76 10.65 26.39
N LEU A 204 -12.12 10.66 25.10
CA LEU A 204 -11.15 10.77 24.02
C LEU A 204 -10.32 12.05 24.12
N ARG A 205 -10.96 13.20 24.38
CA ARG A 205 -10.24 14.46 24.56
C ARG A 205 -9.31 14.43 25.77
N GLN A 206 -9.73 13.80 26.86
CA GLN A 206 -8.89 13.62 28.04
C GLN A 206 -7.66 12.77 27.72
N GLU A 207 -7.84 11.66 27.01
CA GLU A 207 -6.75 10.79 26.58
C GLU A 207 -5.80 11.50 25.60
N GLU A 208 -6.32 12.25 24.63
CA GLU A 208 -5.52 13.05 23.70
C GLU A 208 -4.67 14.10 24.43
N GLN A 209 -5.23 14.76 25.46
CA GLN A 209 -4.49 15.69 26.30
C GLN A 209 -3.37 14.98 27.06
N LEU A 210 -3.65 13.84 27.69
CA LEU A 210 -2.64 13.05 28.40
C LEU A 210 -1.54 12.55 27.45
N LEU A 211 -1.90 12.15 26.24
CA LEU A 211 -0.97 11.73 25.20
C LEU A 211 -0.10 12.91 24.76
N HIS A 212 -0.69 14.09 24.57
CA HIS A 212 0.05 15.30 24.23
C HIS A 212 1.04 15.67 25.34
N GLU A 213 0.62 15.64 26.60
CA GLU A 213 1.51 15.85 27.74
C GLU A 213 2.64 14.81 27.81
N ALA A 214 2.33 13.52 27.61
CA ALA A 214 3.35 12.46 27.58
C ALA A 214 4.36 12.68 26.45
N ARG A 215 3.90 13.05 25.24
CA ARG A 215 4.77 13.42 24.11
C ARG A 215 5.65 14.63 24.44
N GLN A 216 5.10 15.65 25.12
CA GLN A 216 5.89 16.80 25.56
C GLN A 216 6.94 16.39 26.60
N ARG A 217 6.61 15.51 27.56
CA ARG A 217 7.57 14.97 28.55
C ARG A 217 8.70 14.21 27.87
N VAL A 218 8.39 13.36 26.88
CA VAL A 218 9.41 12.62 26.10
C VAL A 218 10.28 13.57 25.28
N ARG A 219 9.71 14.61 24.66
CA ARG A 219 10.49 15.63 23.94
C ARG A 219 11.43 16.40 24.87
N ARG A 220 11.01 16.70 26.10
CA ARG A 220 11.88 17.33 27.13
C ARG A 220 12.96 16.37 27.63
N ALA A 221 12.64 15.09 27.81
CA ALA A 221 13.60 14.07 28.23
C ALA A 221 14.62 13.66 27.13
N SER A 222 14.27 13.87 25.86
CA SER A 222 15.16 13.62 24.72
C SER A 222 16.23 14.72 24.53
N GLN A 223 16.13 15.84 25.25
CA GLN A 223 17.20 16.83 25.25
C GLN A 223 18.30 16.35 26.20
N PRO A 224 19.60 16.43 25.79
CA PRO A 224 20.69 16.07 26.68
C PRO A 224 20.61 16.92 27.96
N PRO A 225 20.72 16.31 29.17
CA PRO A 225 20.56 17.04 30.42
C PRO A 225 21.56 18.19 30.46
N SER A 226 21.09 19.37 30.87
CA SER A 226 21.92 20.58 30.95
C SER A 226 23.16 20.32 31.81
N GLN A 227 24.29 20.94 31.45
CA GLN A 227 25.54 20.75 32.18
C GLN A 227 25.40 21.07 33.68
N SER A 228 24.54 22.03 34.03
CA SER A 228 24.18 22.36 35.41
C SER A 228 23.51 21.17 36.13
N ALA A 229 22.52 20.52 35.51
CA ALA A 229 21.85 19.34 36.09
C ALA A 229 22.81 18.15 36.29
N LYS A 230 23.79 17.98 35.39
CA LYS A 230 24.84 16.97 35.56
C LYS A 230 25.75 17.30 36.75
N LEU A 231 26.15 18.57 36.90
CA LEU A 231 26.98 19.00 38.02
C LEU A 231 26.25 18.89 39.36
N THR A 232 24.95 19.20 39.41
CA THR A 232 24.15 19.01 40.63
C THR A 232 23.95 17.53 40.96
N ALA A 233 23.73 16.68 39.95
CA ALA A 233 23.63 15.24 40.17
C ALA A 233 24.96 14.66 40.67
N LEU A 234 26.09 15.07 40.08
CA LEU A 234 27.42 14.68 40.54
C LEU A 234 27.70 15.20 41.96
N GLY A 235 27.30 16.44 42.27
CA GLY A 235 27.35 17.00 43.62
C GLY A 235 26.55 16.17 44.62
N ALA A 236 25.30 15.83 44.28
CA ALA A 236 24.46 14.99 45.12
C ALA A 236 25.06 13.59 45.33
N THR A 237 25.60 12.96 44.27
CA THR A 237 26.28 11.66 44.43
C THR A 237 27.54 11.77 45.28
N ARG A 238 28.28 12.88 45.18
CA ARG A 238 29.47 13.12 46.02
C ARG A 238 29.06 13.27 47.48
N ASP A 239 28.03 14.06 47.75
CA ASP A 239 27.57 14.34 49.11
C ASP A 239 26.94 13.08 49.74
N GLU A 240 26.23 12.25 48.98
CA GLU A 240 25.78 10.92 49.43
C GLU A 240 26.95 9.97 49.73
N LEU A 241 27.99 9.96 48.90
CA LEU A 241 29.19 9.16 49.14
C LEU A 241 29.98 9.64 50.36
N ILE A 242 30.08 10.96 50.55
CA ILE A 242 30.70 11.55 51.73
C ILE A 242 29.91 11.15 52.96
N ASN A 243 28.57 11.32 52.96
CA ASN A 243 27.74 10.91 54.08
C ASN A 243 27.79 9.40 54.34
N TRP A 244 27.86 8.58 53.29
CA TRP A 244 28.05 7.13 53.45
C TRP A 244 29.42 6.82 54.07
N ILE A 245 30.49 7.45 53.61
CA ILE A 245 31.84 7.29 54.17
C ILE A 245 31.88 7.79 55.61
N GLU A 246 31.28 8.94 55.92
CA GLU A 246 31.22 9.52 57.28
C GLU A 246 30.41 8.63 58.21
N THR A 247 29.29 8.06 57.76
CA THR A 247 28.49 7.11 58.56
C THR A 247 29.19 5.78 58.74
N GLU A 248 29.93 5.28 57.76
CA GLU A 248 30.74 4.06 57.91
C GLU A 248 31.99 4.29 58.77
N LEU A 249 32.63 5.46 58.68
CA LEU A 249 33.76 5.85 59.55
C LEU A 249 33.30 6.13 60.99
N GLY A 250 32.12 6.73 61.18
CA GLY A 250 31.50 6.92 62.49
C GLY A 250 31.17 5.60 63.19
N LYS A 251 30.88 4.53 62.43
CA LYS A 251 30.73 3.17 62.96
C LYS A 251 32.07 2.49 63.29
N ALA A 252 33.18 2.99 62.75
CA ALA A 252 34.51 2.40 62.89
C ALA A 252 35.41 3.07 63.96
N SER A 253 34.98 4.18 64.57
CA SER A 253 35.73 4.86 65.64
C SER A 253 35.27 4.38 67.02
N PRO A 254 36.12 3.72 67.83
CA PRO A 254 35.77 3.32 69.19
C PRO A 254 36.31 4.35 70.18
N GLU A 255 35.54 5.38 70.51
CA GLU A 255 35.88 6.27 71.63
C GLU A 255 34.61 6.70 72.38
N ILE A 256 34.28 6.00 73.47
CA ILE A 256 34.41 6.41 74.89
C ILE A 256 33.27 7.33 75.39
N GLN A 257 32.47 6.74 76.31
CA GLN A 257 31.71 7.33 77.43
C GLN A 257 30.55 8.29 77.10
N ARG A 258 29.38 8.28 77.78
CA ARG A 258 28.96 7.65 79.05
C ARG A 258 27.41 7.51 79.07
N PRO A 259 26.86 6.70 79.99
CA PRO A 259 25.52 6.11 79.99
C PRO A 259 24.57 6.81 80.97
N GLU A 260 23.28 6.47 80.91
CA GLU A 260 22.38 6.30 82.07
C GLU A 260 21.30 5.29 81.59
N ASP A 261 21.33 4.05 82.07
CA ASP A 261 20.40 3.48 83.08
C ASP A 261 19.19 2.81 82.36
N ASP A 262 18.86 1.53 82.48
CA ASP A 262 18.74 0.72 83.69
C ASP A 262 18.55 -0.78 83.33
N GLY A 263 19.10 -1.68 84.17
CA GLY A 263 18.51 -2.97 84.54
C GLY A 263 18.56 -4.18 83.59
N ILE A 264 19.61 -5.02 83.72
CA ILE A 264 19.56 -6.42 84.23
C ILE A 264 20.93 -7.10 84.01
N SER A 265 21.54 -7.53 85.11
CA SER A 265 22.88 -8.10 85.22
C SER A 265 23.01 -9.56 84.77
N SER A 266 24.13 -9.83 84.09
CA SER A 266 25.02 -11.03 84.16
C SER A 266 24.46 -12.41 83.78
N GLU A 267 25.03 -13.24 82.91
CA GLU A 267 26.43 -13.45 82.51
C GLU A 267 26.53 -14.09 81.11
N ARG A 268 27.31 -13.51 80.19
CA ARG A 268 28.37 -14.19 79.42
C ARG A 268 29.11 -13.13 78.60
N GLY A 269 30.38 -12.91 78.93
CA GLY A 269 31.23 -11.91 78.28
C GLY A 269 31.42 -12.13 76.78
N PRO A 270 32.04 -11.16 76.08
CA PRO A 270 32.26 -11.20 74.64
C PRO A 270 33.36 -12.23 74.33
N GLY A 271 32.96 -13.48 74.27
CA GLY A 271 33.80 -14.58 73.82
C GLY A 271 34.05 -14.41 72.34
N LYS A 272 35.33 -14.23 71.97
CA LYS A 272 35.88 -14.45 70.63
C LYS A 272 34.99 -15.42 69.85
N ALA A 273 34.32 -14.93 68.81
CA ALA A 273 33.51 -15.80 67.96
C ALA A 273 34.39 -16.96 67.50
N ASP A 274 34.04 -18.17 67.94
CA ASP A 274 34.87 -19.35 67.70
C ASP A 274 35.14 -19.45 66.20
N PRO A 275 36.41 -19.50 65.76
CA PRO A 275 36.73 -19.52 64.33
C PRO A 275 36.08 -20.71 63.61
N ALA A 276 35.81 -21.79 64.35
CA ALA A 276 35.06 -22.95 63.87
C ALA A 276 33.59 -22.65 63.56
N ALA A 277 32.91 -21.82 64.37
CA ALA A 277 31.52 -21.41 64.13
C ALA A 277 31.41 -20.48 62.90
N ILE A 278 32.39 -19.59 62.72
CA ILE A 278 32.49 -18.73 61.52
C ILE A 278 32.76 -19.59 60.27
N GLN A 279 33.65 -20.58 60.35
CA GLN A 279 33.90 -21.50 59.23
C GLN A 279 32.66 -22.34 58.87
N ALA A 280 31.89 -22.80 59.86
CA ALA A 280 30.63 -23.50 59.61
C ALA A 280 29.60 -22.61 58.90
N GLN A 281 29.46 -21.35 59.33
CA GLN A 281 28.58 -20.38 58.66
C GLN A 281 29.05 -20.05 57.23
N LEU A 282 30.36 -19.90 57.02
CA LEU A 282 30.92 -19.73 55.67
C LEU A 282 30.70 -20.96 54.79
N GLY A 283 30.75 -22.16 55.34
CA GLY A 283 30.38 -23.40 54.65
C GLY A 283 28.91 -23.36 54.18
N ALA A 284 28.00 -23.04 55.09
CA ALA A 284 26.57 -22.93 54.78
C ALA A 284 26.27 -21.83 53.72
N ILE A 285 26.99 -20.70 53.76
CA ILE A 285 26.86 -19.65 52.75
C ILE A 285 27.37 -20.13 51.39
N LYS A 286 28.52 -20.82 51.35
CA LYS A 286 29.06 -21.40 50.12
C LYS A 286 28.09 -22.40 49.51
N GLU A 287 27.49 -23.28 50.32
CA GLU A 287 26.48 -24.25 49.86
C GLU A 287 25.26 -23.53 49.26
N LYS A 288 24.69 -22.54 49.97
CA LYS A 288 23.57 -21.74 49.45
C LYS A 288 23.93 -21.03 48.14
N TYR A 289 25.14 -20.50 48.03
CA TYR A 289 25.62 -19.84 46.82
C TYR A 289 25.79 -20.84 45.66
N THR A 290 26.32 -22.03 45.91
CA THR A 290 26.42 -23.07 44.89
C THR A 290 25.05 -23.51 44.37
N LEU A 291 24.05 -23.62 45.26
CA LEU A 291 22.68 -23.97 44.92
C LEU A 291 21.99 -22.85 44.11
N TYR A 292 22.24 -21.59 44.46
CA TYR A 292 21.80 -20.44 43.68
C TYR A 292 22.42 -20.42 42.27
N VAL A 293 23.73 -20.68 42.16
CA VAL A 293 24.43 -20.72 40.86
C VAL A 293 23.92 -21.87 40.00
N SER A 294 23.67 -23.05 40.57
CA SER A 294 23.09 -24.17 39.81
C SER A 294 21.67 -23.87 39.34
N ALA A 295 20.83 -23.29 40.20
CA ALA A 295 19.46 -22.89 39.81
C ALA A 295 19.49 -21.82 38.70
N ARG A 296 20.39 -20.85 38.78
CA ARG A 296 20.56 -19.82 37.76
C ARG A 296 21.07 -20.38 36.44
N LYS A 297 21.97 -21.37 36.46
CA LYS A 297 22.43 -22.08 35.26
C LYS A 297 21.26 -22.80 34.57
N VAL A 298 20.43 -23.52 35.32
CA VAL A 298 19.22 -24.18 34.78
C VAL A 298 18.26 -23.16 34.16
N LEU A 299 18.02 -22.02 34.83
CA LEU A 299 17.17 -20.96 34.28
C LEU A 299 17.75 -20.33 33.01
N LEU A 300 19.07 -20.16 32.94
CA LEU A 300 19.75 -19.65 31.74
C LEU A 300 19.74 -20.67 30.60
N GLU A 301 19.86 -21.98 30.89
CA GLU A 301 19.71 -23.05 29.89
C GLU A 301 18.29 -23.11 29.34
N MET A 302 17.27 -22.95 30.20
CA MET A 302 15.87 -22.83 29.77
C MET A 302 15.64 -21.59 28.90
N ALA A 303 16.14 -20.42 29.33
CA ALA A 303 16.01 -19.18 28.55
C ALA A 303 16.82 -19.22 27.24
N ALA A 304 17.93 -19.97 27.19
CA ALA A 304 18.72 -20.19 25.98
C ALA A 304 17.99 -21.10 24.98
N CYS A 305 17.22 -22.08 25.46
CA CYS A 305 16.34 -22.90 24.62
C CYS A 305 15.19 -22.07 24.01
N ASP A 306 14.64 -21.10 24.75
CA ASP A 306 13.52 -20.27 24.29
C ASP A 306 13.93 -19.07 23.41
N SER A 307 15.22 -18.70 23.40
CA SER A 307 15.73 -17.53 22.64
C SER A 307 16.33 -17.86 21.27
N LYS A 308 16.25 -19.12 20.81
CA LYS A 308 16.70 -19.46 19.45
C LYS A 308 15.65 -19.00 18.42
N PRO A 309 15.95 -18.04 17.52
CA PRO A 309 15.06 -17.71 16.41
C PRO A 309 14.82 -18.97 15.55
N PRO A 310 13.61 -19.15 14.98
CA PRO A 310 13.24 -20.38 14.31
C PRO A 310 14.10 -20.60 13.07
N GLN A 311 15.10 -21.46 13.22
CA GLN A 311 15.87 -22.03 12.12
C GLN A 311 14.98 -23.09 11.44
N PRO A 312 14.88 -23.10 10.09
CA PRO A 312 13.96 -23.98 9.38
C PRO A 312 14.27 -25.45 9.68
N LEU A 313 13.26 -26.17 10.15
CA LEU A 313 13.34 -27.59 10.49
C LEU A 313 13.64 -28.41 9.24
N ALA A 314 14.87 -28.88 9.13
CA ALA A 314 15.17 -30.08 8.36
C ALA A 314 14.63 -31.30 9.14
N ALA A 315 13.79 -32.06 8.47
CA ALA A 315 13.26 -33.33 8.96
C ALA A 315 14.39 -34.29 9.32
N ASN A 316 14.43 -34.74 10.57
CA ASN A 316 15.06 -35.99 10.94
C ASN A 316 14.37 -36.57 12.18
N MET A 317 13.36 -37.40 11.92
CA MET A 317 12.80 -38.32 12.89
C MET A 317 13.87 -39.34 13.27
N LYS A 318 14.41 -39.25 14.49
CA LYS A 318 15.03 -40.39 15.16
C LYS A 318 14.32 -40.61 16.50
N SER A 319 13.43 -41.60 16.45
CA SER A 319 12.76 -42.21 17.58
C SER A 319 13.76 -42.53 18.69
N THR A 320 13.61 -41.86 19.84
CA THR A 320 14.24 -42.28 21.09
C THR A 320 13.10 -42.57 22.07
N LYS A 321 12.84 -43.86 22.29
CA LYS A 321 11.97 -44.36 23.37
C LYS A 321 12.50 -43.81 24.70
N ARG A 322 11.74 -42.93 25.36
CA ARG A 322 11.96 -42.56 26.75
C ARG A 322 10.94 -43.30 27.61
N ALA A 323 11.46 -44.10 28.53
CA ALA A 323 10.72 -44.89 29.49
C ALA A 323 9.82 -44.00 30.36
N SER A 324 8.55 -44.35 30.45
CA SER A 324 7.54 -43.75 31.32
C SER A 324 7.74 -44.24 32.76
N LEU A 325 8.08 -43.34 33.68
CA LEU A 325 7.87 -43.56 35.11
C LEU A 325 6.40 -43.28 35.41
N ALA A 326 5.75 -44.27 36.03
CA ALA A 326 4.33 -44.28 36.35
C ALA A 326 3.95 -43.15 37.32
N ALA A 327 2.99 -42.32 36.90
CA ALA A 327 2.20 -41.45 37.76
C ALA A 327 0.75 -41.95 37.74
N PRO A 328 0.01 -41.85 38.87
CA PRO A 328 -1.30 -42.48 39.01
C PRO A 328 -2.34 -41.86 38.06
N SER A 329 -3.19 -42.74 37.53
CA SER A 329 -4.31 -42.45 36.63
C SER A 329 -5.18 -41.32 37.16
N ARG A 330 -5.13 -40.19 36.46
CA ARG A 330 -6.09 -39.08 36.56
C ARG A 330 -7.20 -39.32 35.53
N PRO A 331 -8.49 -39.05 35.81
CA PRO A 331 -9.56 -39.27 34.85
C PRO A 331 -9.32 -38.49 33.54
N PRO A 332 -9.78 -39.01 32.38
CA PRO A 332 -9.35 -38.55 31.06
C PRO A 332 -9.98 -37.19 30.73
N MET A 333 -9.30 -36.10 31.10
CA MET A 333 -9.60 -34.76 30.58
C MET A 333 -9.13 -34.58 29.13
N ASP A 334 -8.52 -35.61 28.54
CA ASP A 334 -8.00 -35.61 27.17
C ASP A 334 -9.10 -35.29 26.15
N HIS A 335 -10.34 -35.74 26.37
CA HIS A 335 -11.48 -35.45 25.47
C HIS A 335 -11.99 -34.01 25.54
N LEU A 336 -11.77 -33.31 26.66
CA LEU A 336 -12.20 -31.91 26.81
C LEU A 336 -11.19 -30.93 26.22
N VAL A 337 -9.89 -31.28 26.24
CA VAL A 337 -8.80 -30.39 25.78
C VAL A 337 -8.37 -30.66 24.34
N ALA A 338 -8.48 -31.91 23.87
CA ALA A 338 -8.14 -32.30 22.50
C ALA A 338 -8.81 -31.45 21.38
N PRO A 339 -10.12 -31.12 21.42
CA PRO A 339 -10.73 -30.32 20.35
C PRO A 339 -10.20 -28.88 20.33
N TYR A 340 -9.86 -28.29 21.49
CA TYR A 340 -9.26 -26.96 21.56
C TYR A 340 -7.80 -26.94 21.08
N LEU A 341 -7.05 -28.02 21.32
CA LEU A 341 -5.71 -28.17 20.78
C LEU A 341 -5.74 -28.38 19.26
N ALA A 342 -6.69 -29.16 18.75
CA ALA A 342 -6.90 -29.32 17.32
C ALA A 342 -7.28 -27.99 16.64
N SER A 343 -8.24 -27.24 17.22
CA SER A 343 -8.62 -25.93 16.70
C SER A 343 -7.49 -24.90 16.78
N LEU A 344 -6.64 -24.96 17.82
CA LEU A 344 -5.45 -24.11 17.92
C LEU A 344 -4.40 -24.47 16.86
N VAL A 345 -4.21 -25.77 16.56
CA VAL A 345 -3.32 -26.22 15.49
C VAL A 345 -3.83 -25.75 14.13
N ASP A 346 -5.12 -25.88 13.85
CA ASP A 346 -5.74 -25.41 12.61
C ASP A 346 -5.68 -23.88 12.49
N ALA A 347 -5.96 -23.15 13.58
CA ALA A 347 -5.79 -21.70 13.62
C ALA A 347 -4.33 -21.29 13.38
N SER A 348 -3.36 -22.04 13.92
CA SER A 348 -1.94 -21.79 13.68
C SER A 348 -1.55 -22.07 12.22
N ALA A 349 -2.13 -23.09 11.59
CA ALA A 349 -1.92 -23.41 10.18
C ALA A 349 -2.51 -22.32 9.27
N ASN A 350 -3.72 -21.86 9.58
CA ASN A 350 -4.38 -20.75 8.88
C ASN A 350 -3.59 -19.44 9.04
N HIS A 351 -3.06 -19.15 10.23
CA HIS A 351 -2.19 -18.00 10.45
C HIS A 351 -0.92 -18.07 9.59
N LYS A 352 -0.27 -19.23 9.53
CA LYS A 352 0.92 -19.43 8.67
C LYS A 352 0.59 -19.25 7.19
N ALA A 353 -0.55 -19.79 6.73
CA ALA A 353 -1.01 -19.60 5.37
C ALA A 353 -1.30 -18.12 5.06
N ALA A 354 -2.00 -17.41 5.96
CA ALA A 354 -2.28 -15.98 5.81
C ALA A 354 -1.00 -15.13 5.77
N VAL A 355 -0.01 -15.44 6.60
CA VAL A 355 1.31 -14.79 6.56
C VAL A 355 2.01 -15.08 5.24
N ALA A 356 2.00 -16.33 4.76
CA ALA A 356 2.58 -16.69 3.46
C ALA A 356 1.92 -15.90 2.32
N TYR A 357 0.59 -15.85 2.25
CA TYR A 357 -0.14 -15.05 1.25
C TYR A 357 0.18 -13.56 1.36
N ARG A 358 0.22 -13.01 2.58
CA ARG A 358 0.59 -11.60 2.79
C ARG A 358 1.99 -11.30 2.27
N THR A 359 2.96 -12.18 2.54
CA THR A 359 4.33 -11.99 2.04
C THR A 359 4.40 -12.11 0.52
N GLN A 360 3.68 -13.06 -0.07
CA GLN A 360 3.60 -13.22 -1.52
C GLN A 360 2.99 -11.98 -2.18
N ILE A 361 1.82 -11.52 -1.70
CA ILE A 361 1.16 -10.32 -2.22
C ILE A 361 2.05 -9.09 -2.06
N SER A 362 2.71 -8.92 -0.90
CA SER A 362 3.63 -7.81 -0.68
C SER A 362 4.82 -7.86 -1.65
N SER A 363 5.34 -9.06 -1.94
CA SER A 363 6.41 -9.23 -2.92
C SER A 363 5.96 -8.90 -4.34
N LEU A 364 4.73 -9.26 -4.71
CA LEU A 364 4.14 -8.94 -6.01
C LEU A 364 3.89 -7.43 -6.14
N LEU A 365 3.33 -6.81 -5.09
CA LEU A 365 3.10 -5.37 -5.03
C LEU A 365 4.43 -4.58 -5.14
N ASN A 366 5.47 -5.05 -4.47
CA ASN A 366 6.78 -4.40 -4.57
C ASN A 366 7.39 -4.57 -5.97
N LYS A 367 7.24 -5.75 -6.59
CA LYS A 367 7.67 -5.98 -7.98
C LYS A 367 6.90 -5.07 -8.95
N THR A 368 5.59 -4.94 -8.82
CA THR A 368 4.79 -4.06 -9.70
C THR A 368 5.13 -2.58 -9.46
N ALA A 369 5.31 -2.16 -8.21
CA ALA A 369 5.75 -0.80 -7.89
C ALA A 369 7.13 -0.49 -8.50
N GLN A 370 8.08 -1.44 -8.44
CA GLN A 370 9.39 -1.28 -9.08
C GLN A 370 9.29 -1.22 -10.61
N ILE A 371 8.44 -2.04 -11.23
CA ILE A 371 8.20 -1.99 -12.68
C ILE A 371 7.60 -0.63 -13.06
N ASN A 372 6.60 -0.16 -12.34
CA ASN A 372 5.96 1.13 -12.59
C ASN A 372 6.96 2.29 -12.42
N ASN A 373 7.77 2.30 -11.36
CA ASN A 373 8.82 3.29 -11.17
C ASN A 373 9.84 3.30 -12.33
N ARG A 374 10.24 2.11 -12.81
CA ARG A 374 11.13 2.00 -13.98
C ARG A 374 10.46 2.52 -15.25
N GLN A 375 9.19 2.23 -15.46
CA GLN A 375 8.44 2.74 -16.61
C GLN A 375 8.31 4.26 -16.57
N VAL A 376 7.99 4.84 -15.41
CA VAL A 376 7.94 6.30 -15.22
C VAL A 376 9.32 6.93 -15.46
N SER A 377 10.39 6.31 -14.98
CA SER A 377 11.76 6.79 -15.24
C SER A 377 12.11 6.76 -16.73
N LYS A 378 11.72 5.69 -17.46
CA LYS A 378 11.91 5.62 -18.92
C LYS A 378 11.09 6.69 -19.66
N LEU A 379 9.82 6.86 -19.27
CA LEU A 379 8.98 7.92 -19.84
C LEU A 379 9.59 9.30 -19.59
N ALA A 380 10.22 9.51 -18.43
CA ALA A 380 10.92 10.76 -18.13
C ALA A 380 12.14 10.96 -19.04
N GLU A 381 12.93 9.91 -19.30
CA GLU A 381 14.05 9.94 -20.25
C GLU A 381 13.60 10.21 -21.70
N GLU A 382 12.42 9.69 -22.09
CA GLU A 382 11.84 9.88 -23.43
C GLU A 382 11.07 11.21 -23.56
N SER A 383 10.84 11.94 -22.47
CA SER A 383 10.01 13.14 -22.48
C SER A 383 10.72 14.34 -23.09
N HIS A 384 10.23 14.79 -24.25
CA HIS A 384 10.69 16.04 -24.86
C HIS A 384 10.41 17.27 -23.99
N LEU A 385 9.33 17.26 -23.19
CA LEU A 385 8.96 18.36 -22.29
C LEU A 385 10.04 18.61 -21.21
N LEU A 386 10.56 17.53 -20.61
CA LEU A 386 11.63 17.62 -19.61
C LEU A 386 12.97 18.03 -20.22
N SER A 387 13.21 17.64 -21.48
CA SER A 387 14.40 18.08 -22.21
C SER A 387 14.35 19.57 -22.55
N THR A 388 13.18 20.13 -22.87
CA THR A 388 13.02 21.55 -23.20
C THR A 388 12.93 22.43 -21.95
N PHE A 389 12.32 21.93 -20.88
CA PHE A 389 12.14 22.64 -19.61
C PHE A 389 12.68 21.80 -18.44
N PRO A 390 14.01 21.79 -18.21
CA PRO A 390 14.59 21.04 -17.12
C PRO A 390 14.14 21.61 -15.77
N PRO A 391 13.84 20.76 -14.76
CA PRO A 391 13.40 21.21 -13.45
C PRO A 391 14.45 22.11 -12.78
N ARG A 392 13.97 23.20 -12.18
CA ARG A 392 14.80 24.26 -11.58
C ARG A 392 15.51 23.73 -10.33
N GLY A 393 16.74 23.25 -10.51
CA GLY A 393 17.57 22.70 -9.42
C GLY A 393 18.34 21.43 -9.78
N ALA A 394 18.13 20.85 -10.97
CA ALA A 394 18.84 19.65 -11.42
C ALA A 394 20.24 19.91 -12.03
N SER A 395 20.94 20.97 -11.59
CA SER A 395 22.38 21.11 -11.88
C SER A 395 23.15 20.19 -10.94
N GLY A 396 23.10 18.91 -11.25
CA GLY A 396 23.67 17.85 -10.45
C GLY A 396 23.11 16.53 -10.96
N ARG A 397 23.87 15.88 -11.86
CA ARG A 397 23.67 14.49 -12.27
C ARG A 397 23.16 13.67 -11.06
N PRO A 398 21.94 13.11 -11.09
CA PRO A 398 21.52 12.20 -10.05
C PRO A 398 22.42 10.98 -10.14
N GLY A 399 23.33 10.84 -9.17
CA GLY A 399 24.05 9.60 -8.95
C GLY A 399 23.02 8.47 -8.85
N THR A 400 23.25 7.41 -9.59
CA THR A 400 22.37 6.28 -9.94
C THR A 400 21.84 5.43 -8.77
N ASN A 401 21.89 5.93 -7.54
CA ASN A 401 21.82 5.09 -6.34
C ASN A 401 20.64 5.43 -5.39
N SER A 402 19.75 6.37 -5.73
CA SER A 402 18.61 6.75 -4.86
C SER A 402 17.21 6.46 -5.44
N ALA A 403 17.11 5.71 -6.54
CA ALA A 403 15.83 5.38 -7.19
C ALA A 403 15.05 4.26 -6.50
N SER A 404 15.59 3.64 -5.45
CA SER A 404 15.02 2.44 -4.84
C SER A 404 13.77 2.68 -4.00
N GLN A 405 13.45 3.92 -3.61
CA GLN A 405 12.25 4.25 -2.82
C GLN A 405 11.62 5.63 -3.09
N ALA A 406 11.92 6.27 -4.23
CA ALA A 406 11.19 7.47 -4.61
C ALA A 406 9.75 7.10 -4.97
N SER A 407 8.76 7.71 -4.32
CA SER A 407 7.35 7.48 -4.63
C SER A 407 7.05 8.01 -6.04
N ILE A 408 6.11 7.38 -6.76
CA ILE A 408 5.71 7.80 -8.12
C ILE A 408 5.39 9.30 -8.16
N ALA A 409 4.76 9.83 -7.10
CA ALA A 409 4.48 11.26 -6.97
C ALA A 409 5.75 12.11 -7.11
N THR A 410 6.85 11.76 -6.43
CA THR A 410 8.12 12.50 -6.54
C THR A 410 8.76 12.39 -7.93
N GLN A 411 8.52 11.30 -8.65
CA GLN A 411 9.05 11.10 -10.01
C GLN A 411 8.26 11.90 -11.07
N VAL A 412 6.99 12.21 -10.81
CA VAL A 412 6.12 12.96 -11.73
C VAL A 412 6.25 14.48 -11.55
N MET A 413 6.67 14.96 -10.38
CA MET A 413 6.83 16.40 -10.10
C MET A 413 7.60 17.18 -11.19
N PRO A 414 8.70 16.67 -11.77
CA PRO A 414 9.40 17.37 -12.85
C PRO A 414 8.53 17.67 -14.08
N TRP A 415 7.56 16.80 -14.41
CA TRP A 415 6.64 17.07 -15.53
C TRP A 415 5.66 18.19 -15.22
N VAL A 416 5.22 18.28 -13.96
CA VAL A 416 4.34 19.37 -13.52
C VAL A 416 5.09 20.70 -13.61
N GLU A 417 6.32 20.76 -13.08
CA GLU A 417 7.17 21.95 -13.15
C GLU A 417 7.51 22.32 -14.60
N ALA A 418 7.85 21.35 -15.44
CA ALA A 418 8.13 21.57 -16.86
C ALA A 418 6.89 22.03 -17.64
N SER A 419 5.69 21.53 -17.29
CA SER A 419 4.43 21.97 -17.89
C SER A 419 4.11 23.40 -17.50
N ASP A 420 4.32 23.78 -16.25
CA ASP A 420 4.14 25.15 -15.78
C ASP A 420 5.14 26.10 -16.46
N ALA A 421 6.40 25.67 -16.59
CA ALA A 421 7.42 26.43 -17.33
C ALA A 421 7.07 26.61 -18.81
N ALA A 422 6.60 25.55 -19.48
CA ALA A 422 6.14 25.61 -20.87
C ALA A 422 4.97 26.58 -21.02
N LYS A 423 4.00 26.54 -20.10
CA LYS A 423 2.88 27.47 -20.08
C LYS A 423 3.37 28.92 -19.92
N MET A 424 4.28 29.19 -18.99
CA MET A 424 4.83 30.53 -18.83
C MET A 424 5.56 31.01 -20.09
N ALA A 425 6.40 30.16 -20.70
CA ALA A 425 7.11 30.50 -21.93
C ALA A 425 6.17 30.81 -23.11
N THR A 426 5.07 30.06 -23.24
CA THR A 426 4.05 30.38 -24.27
C THR A 426 3.33 31.70 -23.99
N LEU A 427 3.03 32.00 -22.73
CA LEU A 427 2.40 33.27 -22.36
C LEU A 427 3.35 34.45 -22.58
N GLU A 428 4.64 34.29 -22.30
CA GLU A 428 5.68 35.28 -22.56
C GLU A 428 5.83 35.53 -24.06
N SER A 429 5.92 34.47 -24.89
CA SER A 429 5.98 34.62 -26.34
C SER A 429 4.74 35.32 -26.92
N VAL A 430 3.54 35.00 -26.42
CA VAL A 430 2.32 35.70 -26.83
C VAL A 430 2.37 37.17 -26.41
N ALA A 431 2.80 37.46 -25.18
CA ALA A 431 2.95 38.84 -24.72
C ALA A 431 3.95 39.63 -25.58
N GLU A 432 5.11 39.06 -25.91
CA GLU A 432 6.10 39.68 -26.80
C GLU A 432 5.53 39.94 -28.20
N THR A 433 4.77 39.00 -28.77
CA THR A 433 4.14 39.22 -30.09
C THR A 433 3.07 40.29 -30.06
N VAL A 434 2.32 40.41 -28.97
CA VAL A 434 1.32 41.46 -28.77
C VAL A 434 1.99 42.82 -28.59
N GLU A 435 3.06 42.89 -27.80
CA GLU A 435 3.85 44.12 -27.62
C GLU A 435 4.50 44.56 -28.94
N ASN A 436 5.10 43.63 -29.70
CA ASN A 436 5.63 43.93 -31.02
C ASN A 436 4.53 44.38 -32.01
N GLY A 437 3.34 43.78 -31.93
CA GLY A 437 2.17 44.19 -32.71
C GLY A 437 1.71 45.61 -32.36
N GLN A 438 1.71 45.95 -31.07
CA GLN A 438 1.38 47.28 -30.57
C GLN A 438 2.41 48.32 -31.03
N ILE A 439 3.70 48.03 -30.90
CA ILE A 439 4.79 48.90 -31.39
C ILE A 439 4.68 49.09 -32.91
N ALA A 440 4.37 48.03 -33.66
CA ALA A 440 4.15 48.13 -35.10
C ALA A 440 2.92 49.00 -35.44
N LEU A 441 1.84 48.89 -34.67
CA LEU A 441 0.63 49.71 -34.84
C LEU A 441 0.89 51.18 -34.51
N GLU A 442 1.59 51.48 -33.42
CA GLU A 442 2.02 52.84 -33.08
C GLU A 442 2.96 53.41 -34.15
N GLY A 443 3.88 52.60 -34.67
CA GLY A 443 4.71 52.93 -35.82
C GLY A 443 3.86 53.30 -37.03
N LEU A 444 2.90 52.46 -37.41
CA LEU A 444 1.98 52.74 -38.52
C LEU A 444 1.16 54.00 -38.28
N MET A 445 0.63 54.21 -37.07
CA MET A 445 -0.15 55.39 -36.70
C MET A 445 0.69 56.67 -36.83
N SER A 446 1.95 56.64 -36.39
CA SER A 446 2.88 57.76 -36.56
C SER A 446 3.23 58.04 -38.03
N THR A 447 3.40 56.99 -38.84
CA THR A 447 3.62 57.15 -40.28
C THR A 447 2.38 57.72 -40.98
N LEU A 448 1.18 57.31 -40.57
CA LEU A 448 -0.08 57.82 -41.10
C LEU A 448 -0.30 59.29 -40.72
N GLU A 449 0.04 59.67 -39.48
CA GLU A 449 0.06 61.08 -39.06
C GLU A 449 1.06 61.90 -39.90
N GLY A 450 2.24 61.33 -40.18
CA GLY A 450 3.24 61.93 -41.08
C GLY A 450 2.70 62.12 -42.51
N ILE A 451 2.04 61.10 -43.07
CA ILE A 451 1.38 61.17 -44.39
C ILE A 451 0.22 62.17 -44.36
N GLY A 452 -0.57 62.23 -43.29
CA GLY A 452 -1.65 63.20 -43.09
C GLY A 452 -1.15 64.64 -43.09
N LYS A 453 -0.03 64.91 -42.40
CA LYS A 453 0.67 66.20 -42.42
C LYS A 453 1.15 66.56 -43.84
N ILE A 454 1.67 65.59 -44.59
CA ILE A 454 2.11 65.81 -45.98
C ILE A 454 0.90 66.04 -46.88
N THR A 455 -0.21 65.35 -46.70
CA THR A 455 -1.40 65.43 -47.59
C THR A 455 -2.42 66.50 -47.18
N GLY A 456 -2.19 67.20 -46.06
CA GLY A 456 -3.09 68.24 -45.53
C GLY A 456 -4.44 67.69 -45.04
N LYS A 457 -4.55 66.37 -44.88
CA LYS A 457 -5.78 65.68 -44.50
C LYS A 457 -5.49 64.89 -43.25
N ASP A 458 -6.16 65.25 -42.15
CA ASP A 458 -6.04 64.49 -40.91
C ASP A 458 -6.83 63.19 -41.07
N ILE A 459 -6.13 62.10 -41.41
CA ILE A 459 -6.74 60.80 -41.71
C ILE A 459 -7.27 60.15 -40.42
N LEU A 460 -6.73 60.52 -39.26
CA LEU A 460 -7.10 60.00 -37.95
C LEU A 460 -8.30 60.73 -37.32
N SER A 461 -8.66 61.92 -37.80
CA SER A 461 -9.83 62.68 -37.32
C SER A 461 -11.10 62.38 -38.12
N SER A 462 -11.02 61.54 -39.15
CA SER A 462 -12.23 61.07 -39.82
C SER A 462 -12.89 60.07 -38.88
N GLU A 463 -13.96 60.48 -38.21
CA GLU A 463 -14.83 59.63 -37.39
C GLU A 463 -15.01 58.27 -38.08
N VAL A 464 -14.25 57.28 -37.63
CA VAL A 464 -14.38 55.90 -38.10
C VAL A 464 -15.54 55.35 -37.30
N ASP A 465 -16.69 55.20 -37.97
CA ASP A 465 -17.82 54.44 -37.44
C ASP A 465 -17.31 53.07 -36.96
N GLU A 466 -17.35 52.88 -35.63
CA GLU A 466 -16.90 51.70 -34.86
C GLU A 466 -17.54 50.36 -35.31
N ASP A 467 -18.53 50.36 -36.21
CA ASP A 467 -19.33 49.17 -36.54
C ASP A 467 -18.78 48.30 -37.69
N THR A 468 -17.60 48.59 -38.27
CA THR A 468 -17.13 47.86 -39.46
C THR A 468 -16.45 46.51 -39.15
N TRP A 469 -16.08 46.23 -37.90
CA TRP A 469 -15.24 45.06 -37.56
C TRP A 469 -15.98 43.87 -36.93
N LEU A 470 -17.28 43.96 -36.67
CA LEU A 470 -18.10 42.86 -36.14
C LEU A 470 -19.17 42.44 -37.13
N GLY A 471 -18.79 41.78 -38.23
CA GLY A 471 -19.76 41.38 -39.25
C GLY A 471 -19.23 40.38 -40.26
N ALA A 472 -18.80 39.20 -39.80
CA ALA A 472 -18.78 38.03 -40.67
C ALA A 472 -20.23 37.56 -40.91
N ASP A 473 -20.55 37.37 -42.19
CA ASP A 473 -21.73 36.72 -42.78
C ASP A 473 -23.07 37.50 -42.80
N THR A 474 -23.32 38.17 -43.93
CA THR A 474 -24.55 38.01 -44.75
C THR A 474 -24.48 38.88 -46.02
N PRO A 475 -24.90 38.38 -47.21
CA PRO A 475 -24.98 39.21 -48.40
C PRO A 475 -26.38 39.83 -48.49
N ARG A 476 -26.52 41.13 -48.19
CA ARG A 476 -27.68 41.88 -48.68
C ARG A 476 -27.34 43.33 -48.99
N ALA A 477 -27.60 43.65 -50.25
CA ALA A 477 -27.46 44.95 -50.89
C ALA A 477 -28.09 46.10 -50.08
N ARG A 478 -27.36 47.21 -49.96
CA ARG A 478 -27.95 48.53 -49.74
C ARG A 478 -27.31 49.56 -50.65
N ARG A 479 -28.15 50.09 -51.55
CA ARG A 479 -27.89 51.26 -52.38
C ARG A 479 -27.64 52.46 -51.46
N HIS A 480 -26.49 53.11 -51.60
CA HIS A 480 -26.29 54.46 -51.09
C HIS A 480 -26.28 55.46 -52.26
N THR A 481 -27.21 56.40 -52.16
CA THR A 481 -27.39 57.54 -53.05
C THR A 481 -26.25 58.54 -52.84
N ARG A 482 -25.59 58.94 -53.94
CA ARG A 482 -24.66 60.07 -53.98
C ARG A 482 -25.37 61.32 -53.46
N LYS A 483 -24.91 61.88 -52.35
CA LYS A 483 -25.27 63.22 -51.89
C LYS A 483 -24.02 64.11 -51.87
N GLY A 484 -24.21 65.34 -52.33
CA GLY A 484 -23.21 66.30 -52.78
C GLY A 484 -21.94 66.43 -51.94
N SER A 485 -20.82 66.51 -52.66
CA SER A 485 -19.55 67.04 -52.18
C SER A 485 -19.74 68.50 -51.77
N ARG A 486 -19.84 68.76 -50.46
CA ARG A 486 -19.51 70.09 -49.91
C ARG A 486 -17.99 70.21 -49.90
N ALA A 487 -17.50 71.26 -50.53
CA ALA A 487 -16.10 71.65 -50.47
C ALA A 487 -15.71 71.86 -48.99
N ILE A 488 -14.83 71.01 -48.50
CA ILE A 488 -14.16 71.21 -47.22
C ILE A 488 -13.24 72.40 -47.42
N SER A 489 -13.50 73.49 -46.70
CA SER A 489 -12.57 74.62 -46.58
C SER A 489 -11.25 74.09 -46.05
N GLN A 490 -10.24 74.04 -46.92
CA GLN A 490 -8.88 73.63 -46.57
C GLN A 490 -8.34 74.61 -45.52
N SER A 491 -7.98 74.08 -44.36
CA SER A 491 -7.28 74.84 -43.33
C SER A 491 -5.94 75.32 -43.88
N SER A 492 -5.51 76.50 -43.44
CA SER A 492 -4.34 77.25 -43.94
C SER A 492 -2.97 76.59 -43.66
N THR A 493 -2.95 75.30 -43.34
CA THR A 493 -1.76 74.53 -42.95
C THR A 493 -1.43 73.42 -43.96
N ASP A 494 -2.11 73.37 -45.10
CA ASP A 494 -1.81 72.40 -46.16
C ASP A 494 -0.59 72.88 -47.00
N PRO A 495 0.56 72.19 -46.97
CA PRO A 495 1.77 72.57 -47.71
C PRO A 495 1.58 72.56 -49.23
N TRP A 496 0.54 71.90 -49.76
CA TRP A 496 0.24 71.85 -51.20
C TRP A 496 -0.59 73.03 -51.71
N SER A 497 -1.13 73.87 -50.83
CA SER A 497 -1.92 75.05 -51.21
C SER A 497 -1.12 76.06 -52.04
N LYS A 498 0.20 76.18 -51.82
CA LYS A 498 1.11 77.05 -52.60
C LYS A 498 1.41 76.54 -54.01
N VAL A 499 1.36 75.22 -54.24
CA VAL A 499 1.70 74.61 -55.54
C VAL A 499 0.52 74.63 -56.50
N ARG A 500 -0.72 74.69 -55.98
CA ARG A 500 -1.95 74.82 -56.78
C ARG A 500 -2.35 76.29 -57.04
N GLY A 501 -1.42 77.22 -56.86
CA GLY A 501 -1.62 78.62 -57.20
C GLY A 501 -1.85 78.81 -58.70
N ASN A 502 -3.08 79.18 -59.07
CA ASN A 502 -3.47 79.96 -60.24
C ASN A 502 -2.55 79.88 -61.48
N LEU A 503 -2.61 78.78 -62.22
CA LEU A 503 -2.18 78.74 -63.62
C LEU A 503 -3.43 78.70 -64.51
N GLY A 504 -3.94 79.88 -64.86
CA GLY A 504 -5.04 80.03 -65.82
C GLY A 504 -5.60 81.44 -65.85
N LEU A 505 -5.46 82.09 -67.01
CA LEU A 505 -6.02 83.39 -67.44
C LEU A 505 -5.20 84.64 -67.07
N LEU A 506 -4.04 84.79 -67.73
CA LEU A 506 -3.50 86.09 -68.11
C LEU A 506 -3.49 86.15 -69.64
N GLY A 507 -4.51 86.81 -70.18
CA GLY A 507 -4.68 87.01 -71.61
C GLY A 507 -6.09 87.46 -71.92
N GLN A 508 -6.26 88.78 -71.99
CA GLN A 508 -7.16 89.52 -72.88
C GLN A 508 -8.11 90.51 -72.18
N GLU A 509 -7.55 91.69 -71.84
CA GLU A 509 -8.27 92.96 -71.92
C GLU A 509 -7.32 94.05 -72.45
N GLY A 510 -7.69 94.73 -73.55
CA GLY A 510 -7.07 95.99 -74.00
C GLY A 510 -6.90 96.17 -75.51
N LEU A 511 -7.91 96.78 -76.15
CA LEU A 511 -7.98 97.40 -77.50
C LEU A 511 -7.94 96.52 -78.76
#